data_AF-A0A496VH06-F1
#
_entry.id   AF-A0A496VH06-F1
#
_cell.length_a   1.000
_cell.length_b   1.000
_cell.length_c   1.000
_cell.angle_alpha   90.00
_cell.angle_beta   90.00
_cell.angle_gamma   90.00
#
_symmetry.space_group_name_H-M   'P 1'
#
loop_
_entity.id
_entity.type
_entity.pdbx_description
1 polymer ?
#
loop_
_entity_poly.entity_id
_entity_poly.type
_entity_poly.pdbx_seq_one_letter_code
_entity_poly.pdbx_strand_id
1 'polypeptide(L)' 'MQYPLNEKIGEPALFVGREWELKYFDNWLANIPKRLSKSRVIIARRKSGKTAFVQRIFNQLWSENGAVIPFY' A
#
# COMPACT_ATOMS: atom_id res chain seq x y z
N MET A 1 12.25 -1.80 15.02
CA MET A 1 10.90 -1.54 14.46
C MET A 1 10.26 -2.89 14.19
N GLN A 2 9.02 -3.11 14.65
CA GLN A 2 8.29 -4.34 14.40
C GLN A 2 7.30 -4.09 13.25
N TYR A 3 7.36 -4.92 12.23
CA TYR A 3 6.46 -4.90 11.08
C TYR A 3 5.51 -6.10 11.20
N PRO A 4 4.24 -5.99 10.78
CA PRO A 4 3.58 -4.82 10.14
C PRO A 4 3.36 -3.62 11.08
N LEU A 5 3.17 -2.43 10.51
CA LEU A 5 2.95 -1.19 11.27
C LEU A 5 1.48 -1.08 11.69
N ASN A 6 1.21 -0.66 12.93
CA ASN A 6 -0.16 -0.39 13.39
C ASN A 6 -0.82 0.74 12.56
N GLU A 7 -1.96 0.46 11.93
CA GLU A 7 -2.62 1.38 11.00
C GLU A 7 -3.07 2.67 11.70
N LYS A 8 -2.66 3.84 11.16
CA LYS A 8 -3.03 5.15 11.74
C LYS A 8 -4.52 5.48 11.72
N ILE A 9 -5.33 4.70 11.00
CA ILE A 9 -6.78 4.89 10.91
C ILE A 9 -7.54 4.27 12.09
N GLY A 10 -6.85 3.54 12.98
CA GLY A 10 -7.50 2.77 14.02
C GLY A 10 -7.96 1.42 13.48
N GLU A 11 -9.27 1.17 13.47
CA GLU A 11 -9.84 -0.09 13.02
C GLU A 11 -9.71 -0.24 11.49
N PRO A 12 -9.05 -1.30 10.97
CA PRO A 12 -8.84 -1.49 9.54
C PRO A 12 -10.12 -1.58 8.70
N ALA A 13 -11.24 -1.95 9.32
CA ALA A 13 -12.56 -2.00 8.71
C ALA A 13 -13.10 -0.61 8.32
N LEU A 14 -12.58 0.46 8.92
CA LEU A 14 -12.98 1.84 8.60
C LEU A 14 -12.37 2.36 7.30
N PHE A 15 -11.43 1.61 6.69
CA PHE A 15 -10.83 1.97 5.41
C PHE A 15 -11.71 1.56 4.22
N VAL A 16 -12.81 2.28 4.02
CA VAL A 16 -13.81 1.98 2.98
C VAL A 16 -13.74 2.95 1.79
N GLY A 17 -14.38 2.58 0.68
CA GLY A 17 -14.61 3.48 -0.47
C GLY A 17 -13.43 3.68 -1.42
N ARG A 18 -12.34 2.90 -1.26
CA ARG A 18 -11.11 2.98 -2.09
C ARG A 18 -10.79 1.70 -2.83
N GLU A 19 -11.78 0.83 -3.05
CA GLU A 19 -11.60 -0.48 -3.68
C GLU A 19 -10.97 -0.38 -5.07
N TRP A 20 -11.40 0.62 -5.86
CA TRP A 20 -10.86 0.83 -7.20
C TRP A 20 -9.40 1.32 -7.17
N GLU A 21 -9.07 2.23 -6.24
CA GLU A 21 -7.68 2.67 -6.04
C GLU A 21 -6.81 1.50 -5.61
N LEU A 22 -7.25 0.68 -4.64
CA LEU A 22 -6.52 -0.50 -4.20
C LEU A 22 -6.26 -1.45 -5.36
N LYS A 23 -7.30 -1.83 -6.12
CA LYS A 23 -7.15 -2.71 -7.29
C LYS A 23 -6.21 -2.15 -8.35
N TYR A 24 -6.22 -0.83 -8.56
CA TYR A 24 -5.29 -0.16 -9.48
C TYR A 24 -3.84 -0.22 -9.01
N PHE A 25 -3.61 -0.13 -7.70
CA PHE A 25 -2.28 -0.29 -7.10
C PHE A 25 -1.85 -1.76 -7.02
N ASP A 26 -2.75 -2.72 -6.82
CA ASP A 26 -2.44 -4.15 -6.86
C ASP A 26 -1.90 -4.55 -8.24
N ASN A 27 -2.55 -4.08 -9.30
CA ASN A 27 -2.08 -4.28 -10.68
C ASN A 27 -0.70 -3.63 -10.92
N TRP A 28 -0.43 -2.50 -10.27
CA TRP A 28 0.88 -1.85 -10.35
C TRP A 28 1.95 -2.66 -9.62
N LEU A 29 1.67 -3.11 -8.39
CA LEU A 29 2.55 -3.97 -7.60
C LEU A 29 2.89 -5.27 -8.33
N ALA A 30 1.89 -5.94 -8.91
CA ALA A 30 2.08 -7.18 -9.68
C ALA A 30 3.03 -7.01 -10.89
N ASN A 31 3.15 -5.78 -11.40
CA ASN A 31 4.01 -5.44 -12.53
C ASN A 31 5.41 -4.95 -12.12
N ILE A 32 5.68 -4.71 -10.82
CA ILE A 32 7.00 -4.29 -10.32
C ILE A 32 8.05 -5.41 -10.51
N PRO A 33 7.80 -6.68 -10.16
CA PRO A 33 8.78 -7.76 -10.39
C PRO A 33 9.17 -7.92 -11.86
N LYS A 34 8.24 -7.61 -12.78
CA LYS A 34 8.48 -7.62 -14.23
C LYS A 34 9.17 -6.35 -14.76
N ARG A 35 9.52 -5.40 -13.88
CA ARG A 35 10.09 -4.08 -14.20
C ARG A 35 9.25 -3.24 -15.18
N LEU A 36 7.96 -3.54 -15.32
CA LEU A 36 7.01 -2.82 -16.17
C LEU A 36 6.45 -1.59 -15.46
N SER A 37 6.26 -1.72 -14.14
CA SER A 37 5.74 -0.65 -13.29
C SER A 37 6.87 0.06 -12.53
N LYS A 38 6.86 1.39 -12.56
CA LYS A 38 7.89 2.27 -11.98
C LYS A 38 7.29 3.23 -10.95
N SER A 39 7.99 4.32 -10.64
CA SER A 39 7.58 5.36 -9.69
C SER A 39 6.15 5.87 -9.94
N ARG A 40 5.43 6.11 -8.84
CA ARG A 40 4.09 6.71 -8.83
C ARG A 40 4.01 7.80 -7.78
N VAL A 41 3.15 8.79 -8.04
CA VAL A 41 2.82 9.88 -7.12
C VAL A 41 1.34 9.80 -6.77
N ILE A 42 1.02 9.92 -5.48
CA ILE A 42 -0.36 10.01 -4.98
C ILE A 42 -0.63 11.46 -4.58
N ILE A 43 -1.45 12.16 -5.37
CA ILE A 43 -1.85 13.56 -5.10
C ILE A 43 -3.26 13.55 -4.50
N ALA A 44 -3.38 14.10 -3.30
CA ALA A 44 -4.67 14.26 -2.65
C ALA A 44 -4.65 15.41 -1.64
N ARG A 45 -5.83 16.00 -1.38
CA ARG A 45 -6.02 17.03 -0.35
C ARG A 45 -5.54 16.55 1.04
N ARG A 46 -5.25 17.48 1.94
CA ARG A 46 -4.92 17.15 3.33
C ARG A 46 -6.07 16.37 3.98
N LYS A 47 -5.72 15.49 4.94
CA LYS A 47 -6.66 14.62 5.68
C LYS A 47 -7.50 13.66 4.82
N SER A 48 -7.13 13.44 3.57
CA SER A 48 -7.78 12.43 2.70
C SER A 48 -7.45 10.99 3.08
N GLY A 49 -6.41 10.74 3.87
CA GLY A 49 -5.98 9.37 4.21
C GLY A 49 -4.89 8.78 3.32
N LYS A 50 -4.21 9.59 2.48
CA LYS A 50 -3.11 9.12 1.62
C LYS A 50 -1.99 8.39 2.36
N THR A 51 -1.65 8.82 3.57
CA THR A 51 -0.62 8.15 4.40
C THR A 51 -1.08 6.78 4.87
N ALA A 52 -2.35 6.65 5.25
CA ALA A 52 -2.94 5.38 5.64
C ALA A 52 -3.02 4.40 4.47
N PHE A 53 -3.35 4.90 3.27
CA PHE A 53 -3.37 4.10 2.05
C PHE A 53 -2.00 3.47 1.75
N VAL A 54 -0.92 4.26 1.79
CA VAL A 54 0.45 3.75 1.59
C VAL A 54 0.85 2.76 2.68
N GLN A 55 0.48 3.04 3.93
CA GLN A 55 0.75 2.13 5.05
C GLN A 55 0.05 0.77 4.87
N ARG A 56 -1.18 0.77 4.36
CA ARG A 56 -1.93 -0.45 4.07
C ARG A 56 -1.29 -1.28 2.95
N ILE A 57 -0.90 -0.64 1.85
CA ILE A 57 -0.14 -1.29 0.77
C ILE A 57 1.15 -1.92 1.31
N PHE A 58 1.89 -1.18 2.14
CA PHE A 58 3.11 -1.68 2.75
C PHE A 58 2.85 -2.89 3.66
N ASN A 59 1.84 -2.81 4.53
CA ASN A 59 1.50 -3.89 5.45
C ASN A 59 1.06 -5.15 4.69
N GLN A 60 0.28 -5.00 3.62
CA GLN A 60 -0.13 -6.11 2.77
C GLN A 60 1.08 -6.75 2.09
N LEU A 61 1.94 -5.95 1.44
CA LEU A 61 3.15 -6.44 0.77
C LEU A 61 4.10 -7.16 1.75
N TRP A 62 4.27 -6.61 2.95
CA TRP A 62 5.09 -7.22 4.01
C TRP A 62 4.48 -8.53 4.52
N SER A 63 3.17 -8.59 4.67
CA SER A 63 2.48 -9.81 5.14
C SER A 63 2.52 -10.92 4.08
N GLU A 64 2.42 -10.57 2.81
CA GLU A 64 2.46 -11.51 1.68
C GLU A 64 3.87 -12.04 1.40
N ASN A 65 4.90 -11.18 1.46
CA ASN A 65 6.29 -11.57 1.13
C ASN A 65 7.14 -11.93 2.36
N GLY A 66 6.67 -11.63 3.58
CA GLY A 66 7.42 -11.82 4.81
C GLY A 66 8.61 -10.86 4.93
N ALA A 67 9.73 -11.34 5.49
CA ALA A 67 10.89 -10.51 5.85
C ALA A 67 11.72 -10.01 4.65
N VAL A 68 11.42 -10.45 3.43
CA VAL A 68 12.18 -10.10 2.23
C VAL A 68 11.33 -9.23 1.33
N ILE A 69 11.50 -7.91 1.45
CA ILE A 69 11.04 -6.98 0.41
C ILE A 69 12.06 -7.08 -0.73
N PRO A 70 11.66 -7.46 -1.95
CA PRO A 70 12.59 -7.49 -3.07
C PRO A 70 13.08 -6.07 -3.40
N PHE A 71 14.36 -5.82 -3.11
CA PHE A 71 15.08 -4.65 -3.66
C PHE A 71 15.59 -5.05 -5.05
N TYR A 72 15.01 -4.46 -6.10
CA TYR A 72 15.43 -4.66 -7.50
C TYR A 72 16.23 -3.47 -8.03
#